data_AF-A0A7J9GCR6-F1
#
_entry.id   AF-A0A7J9GCR6-F1
#
_cell.length_a   1.000
_cell.length_b   1.000
_cell.length_c   1.000
_cell.angle_alpha   90.00
_cell.angle_beta   90.00
_cell.angle_gamma   90.00
#
_symmetry.space_group_name_H-M   'P 1'
#
loop_
_entity.id
_entity.type
_entity.pdbx_description
1 polymer ?
#
loop_
_entity_poly.entity_id
_entity_poly.type
_entity_poly.pdbx_seq_one_letter_code
_entity_poly.pdbx_strand_id
1 'polypeptide(L)'
;MRMMNDISFPITSTAGPVNYDIDPSLQSCYLSLNQITPFIRFAHLTANQAILEAIQVGQQCIHIIDFDIMHGVQWPPLMQALAERSANTHHPPPMLRITGTGHDLNILHRTGDRLFKFAQSLGLRFEFHPLLVLNEDPAWIATNFTSMVTILPDEALAVNCMLYLQRLLKDDSRDIRLFLHHIKALNPTVVTVAEREANHNHPLFLQRFVEALDYYTAIFDSLEATLPPNSRERLAVEQIWFGREIVDIVAAEGENRRERHERLETWEVILRSSGFINVPLSPFAHSQAKLLLRLHYPSEGYQLQIVNNCFFLGWQNRPLFSVSSWR
;
A
#
# COMPACT_ATOMS: atom_id res chain seq x y z
N MET A 1 41.35 -24.15 -4.93
CA MET A 1 42.24 -23.39 -5.84
C MET A 1 41.49 -23.17 -7.15
N ARG A 2 41.14 -21.90 -7.43
CA ARG A 2 40.55 -21.34 -8.66
C ARG A 2 39.12 -21.75 -9.04
N MET A 3 38.15 -20.94 -8.58
CA MET A 3 37.36 -20.03 -9.42
C MET A 3 36.49 -19.14 -8.51
N MET A 4 37.11 -18.12 -7.96
CA MET A 4 36.50 -16.90 -7.41
C MET A 4 37.29 -15.78 -8.07
N ASN A 5 36.61 -14.97 -8.88
CA ASN A 5 37.01 -13.78 -9.65
C ASN A 5 36.01 -13.73 -10.82
N ASP A 6 35.17 -12.73 -11.07
CA ASP A 6 35.17 -11.33 -10.69
C ASP A 6 33.70 -10.86 -10.64
N ILE A 7 33.25 -10.34 -9.49
CA ILE A 7 32.12 -9.41 -9.44
C ILE A 7 32.71 -8.12 -8.88
N SER A 8 33.20 -7.29 -9.80
CA SER A 8 33.65 -5.94 -9.51
C SER A 8 32.42 -5.04 -9.37
N PHE A 9 32.10 -4.64 -8.14
CA PHE A 9 31.26 -3.47 -7.91
C PHE A 9 32.10 -2.24 -8.24
N PRO A 10 31.69 -1.37 -9.18
CA PRO A 10 32.33 -0.07 -9.32
C PRO A 10 31.97 0.76 -8.09
N ILE A 11 32.90 0.84 -7.14
CA ILE A 11 32.87 1.87 -6.09
C ILE A 11 33.32 3.17 -6.75
N THR A 12 32.42 3.80 -7.49
CA THR A 12 32.56 5.22 -7.83
C THR A 12 31.97 6.02 -6.69
N SER A 13 32.85 6.56 -5.85
CA SER A 13 32.51 7.59 -4.86
C SER A 13 32.10 8.86 -5.61
N THR A 14 30.79 9.05 -5.73
CA THR A 14 30.01 10.30 -5.78
C THR A 14 28.63 9.89 -6.30
N ALA A 15 27.85 9.20 -5.45
CA ALA A 15 26.43 9.05 -5.74
C ALA A 15 25.81 10.44 -5.53
N GLY A 16 25.50 11.12 -6.64
CA GLY A 16 24.51 12.20 -6.60
C GLY A 16 23.17 11.65 -6.10
N PRO A 17 22.22 12.51 -5.71
CA PRO A 17 20.92 12.06 -5.25
C PRO A 17 20.31 11.12 -6.29
N VAL A 18 20.01 9.89 -5.88
CA VAL A 18 19.31 8.92 -6.73
C VAL A 18 17.96 9.56 -7.03
N ASN A 19 17.71 9.86 -8.30
CA ASN A 19 16.43 10.39 -8.72
C ASN A 19 15.43 9.24 -8.67
N TYR A 20 14.73 9.11 -7.55
CA TYR A 20 13.68 8.12 -7.32
C TYR A 20 12.45 8.34 -8.21
N ASP A 21 12.37 9.50 -8.86
CA ASP A 21 11.19 9.91 -9.60
C ASP A 21 11.19 9.30 -11.00
N ILE A 22 10.22 8.39 -11.19
CA ILE A 22 9.79 7.79 -12.46
C ILE A 22 10.76 6.72 -13.01
N ASP A 23 10.87 5.60 -12.29
CA ASP A 23 11.48 4.40 -12.85
C ASP A 23 10.42 3.38 -13.34
N PRO A 24 10.24 3.20 -14.66
CA PRO A 24 9.34 2.19 -15.22
C PRO A 24 9.60 0.77 -14.72
N SER A 25 10.84 0.47 -14.32
CA SER A 25 11.20 -0.84 -13.75
C SER A 25 10.54 -1.07 -12.39
N LEU A 26 10.37 -0.04 -11.57
CA LEU A 26 9.73 -0.15 -10.25
C LEU A 26 8.23 -0.51 -10.40
N GLN A 27 7.54 0.12 -11.34
CA GLN A 27 6.15 -0.15 -11.68
C GLN A 27 5.94 -1.61 -12.16
N SER A 28 6.84 -2.09 -13.03
CA SER A 28 6.83 -3.50 -13.47
C SER A 28 7.12 -4.47 -12.32
N CYS A 29 8.02 -4.10 -11.40
CA CYS A 29 8.36 -4.92 -10.23
C CYS A 29 7.21 -4.97 -9.22
N TYR A 30 6.42 -3.90 -9.05
CA TYR A 30 5.21 -3.94 -8.25
C TYR A 30 4.22 -5.00 -8.74
N LEU A 31 3.98 -5.03 -10.05
CA LEU A 31 3.10 -6.04 -10.66
C LEU A 31 3.66 -7.45 -10.48
N SER A 32 4.98 -7.61 -10.61
CA SER A 32 5.67 -8.88 -10.39
C SER A 32 5.54 -9.33 -8.93
N LEU A 33 5.79 -8.45 -7.97
CA LEU A 33 5.61 -8.72 -6.54
C LEU A 33 4.18 -9.14 -6.22
N ASN A 34 3.19 -8.41 -6.73
CA ASN A 34 1.78 -8.72 -6.57
C ASN A 34 1.41 -10.07 -7.22
N GLN A 35 2.12 -10.48 -8.29
CA GLN A 35 1.89 -11.75 -8.96
C GLN A 35 2.47 -12.93 -8.17
N ILE A 36 3.72 -12.80 -7.72
CA ILE A 36 4.52 -13.89 -7.16
C ILE A 36 4.41 -14.02 -5.65
N THR A 37 3.84 -13.04 -4.95
CA THR A 37 3.62 -13.09 -3.50
C THR A 37 2.15 -12.77 -3.15
N PRO A 38 1.68 -13.18 -1.97
CA PRO A 38 0.33 -12.84 -1.52
C PRO A 38 0.24 -11.48 -0.84
N PHE A 39 1.36 -10.80 -0.52
CA PHE A 39 1.39 -9.62 0.35
C PHE A 39 0.50 -8.47 -0.14
N ILE A 40 0.69 -8.04 -1.39
CA ILE A 40 -0.04 -6.91 -1.96
C ILE A 40 -1.52 -7.26 -2.14
N ARG A 41 -1.84 -8.47 -2.64
CA ARG A 41 -3.22 -8.94 -2.78
C ARG A 41 -3.93 -9.06 -1.43
N PHE A 42 -3.25 -9.54 -0.41
CA PHE A 42 -3.76 -9.62 0.96
C PHE A 42 -4.16 -8.24 1.46
N ALA A 43 -3.27 -7.27 1.31
CA ALA A 43 -3.52 -5.91 1.76
C ALA A 43 -4.69 -5.25 1.00
N HIS A 44 -4.71 -5.38 -0.33
CA HIS A 44 -5.83 -4.88 -1.16
C HIS A 44 -7.18 -5.50 -0.79
N LEU A 45 -7.26 -6.83 -0.71
CA LEU A 45 -8.54 -7.51 -0.44
C LEU A 45 -9.05 -7.19 0.97
N THR A 46 -8.15 -7.13 1.95
CA THR A 46 -8.49 -6.78 3.33
C THR A 46 -8.99 -5.33 3.42
N ALA A 47 -8.30 -4.38 2.78
CA ALA A 47 -8.73 -2.98 2.72
C ALA A 47 -10.06 -2.83 1.97
N ASN A 48 -10.22 -3.48 0.82
CA ASN A 48 -11.45 -3.47 0.05
C ASN A 48 -12.64 -4.00 0.85
N GLN A 49 -12.44 -5.06 1.64
CA GLN A 49 -13.50 -5.58 2.50
C GLN A 49 -13.90 -4.57 3.58
N ALA A 50 -12.93 -3.89 4.20
CA ALA A 50 -13.21 -2.82 5.17
C ALA A 50 -13.97 -1.64 4.52
N ILE A 51 -13.59 -1.23 3.31
CA ILE A 51 -14.29 -0.20 2.53
C ILE A 51 -15.71 -0.63 2.22
N LEU A 52 -15.88 -1.86 1.70
CA LEU A 52 -17.19 -2.40 1.33
C LEU A 52 -18.15 -2.41 2.53
N GLU A 53 -17.69 -2.84 3.70
CA GLU A 53 -18.50 -2.94 4.92
C GLU A 53 -18.80 -1.59 5.57
N ALA A 54 -17.89 -0.61 5.46
CA ALA A 54 -18.12 0.75 5.96
C ALA A 54 -19.22 1.48 5.16
N ILE A 55 -19.39 1.14 3.89
CA ILE A 55 -20.38 1.76 3.01
C ILE A 55 -21.75 1.11 3.18
N GLN A 56 -22.74 1.93 3.55
CA GLN A 56 -24.12 1.49 3.77
C GLN A 56 -24.75 0.90 2.51
N VAL A 57 -25.61 -0.11 2.70
CA VAL A 57 -26.46 -0.63 1.61
C VAL A 57 -27.40 0.48 1.14
N GLY A 58 -27.48 0.67 -0.18
CA GLY A 58 -28.28 1.73 -0.78
C GLY A 58 -27.58 3.09 -0.86
N GLN A 59 -26.31 3.20 -0.43
CA GLN A 59 -25.49 4.39 -0.69
C GLN A 59 -25.46 4.68 -2.20
N GLN A 60 -25.75 5.93 -2.60
CA GLN A 60 -25.91 6.29 -4.01
C GLN A 60 -24.60 6.75 -4.67
N CYS A 61 -23.66 7.28 -3.89
CA CYS A 61 -22.36 7.74 -4.35
C CYS A 61 -21.27 7.30 -3.37
N ILE A 62 -20.22 6.68 -3.89
CA ILE A 62 -19.01 6.30 -3.15
C ILE A 62 -17.85 7.06 -3.78
N HIS A 63 -17.03 7.70 -2.95
CA HIS A 63 -15.81 8.34 -3.39
C HIS A 63 -14.63 7.73 -2.65
N ILE A 64 -13.68 7.20 -3.41
CA ILE A 64 -12.43 6.67 -2.90
C ILE A 64 -11.32 7.64 -3.25
N ILE A 65 -10.56 8.04 -2.24
CA ILE A 65 -9.28 8.72 -2.39
C ILE A 65 -8.20 7.66 -2.21
N ASP A 66 -7.40 7.43 -3.24
CA ASP A 66 -6.31 6.46 -3.23
C ASP A 66 -4.96 7.17 -3.31
N PHE A 67 -4.20 7.12 -2.22
CA PHE A 67 -2.87 7.69 -2.18
C PHE A 67 -1.85 6.71 -2.79
N ASP A 68 -1.32 7.10 -3.95
CA ASP A 68 -0.45 6.33 -4.84
C ASP A 68 -1.14 5.10 -5.46
N ILE A 69 -2.09 5.34 -6.37
CA ILE A 69 -2.91 4.30 -7.01
C ILE A 69 -2.11 3.32 -7.88
N MET A 70 -0.89 3.69 -8.26
CA MET A 70 -0.01 2.89 -9.13
C MET A 70 -0.76 2.42 -10.40
N HIS A 71 -0.92 1.11 -10.56
CA HIS A 71 -1.62 0.49 -11.69
C HIS A 71 -3.14 0.30 -11.49
N GLY A 72 -3.68 0.63 -10.31
CA GLY A 72 -5.10 0.51 -9.96
C GLY A 72 -5.59 -0.92 -9.77
N VAL A 73 -4.70 -1.89 -9.56
CA VAL A 73 -5.05 -3.32 -9.48
C VAL A 73 -5.87 -3.69 -8.23
N GLN A 74 -5.93 -2.81 -7.23
CA GLN A 74 -6.78 -2.97 -6.04
C GLN A 74 -8.28 -2.87 -6.37
N TRP A 75 -8.65 -2.03 -7.33
CA TRP A 75 -10.05 -1.60 -7.49
C TRP A 75 -10.97 -2.56 -8.25
N PRO A 76 -10.52 -3.37 -9.23
CA PRO A 76 -11.39 -4.31 -9.92
C PRO A 76 -12.13 -5.30 -8.99
N PRO A 77 -11.48 -5.95 -7.99
CA PRO A 77 -12.20 -6.78 -7.03
C PRO A 77 -13.29 -6.03 -6.22
N LEU A 78 -13.03 -4.77 -5.83
CA LEU A 78 -14.04 -3.96 -5.13
C LEU A 78 -15.22 -3.62 -6.03
N MET A 79 -14.96 -3.24 -7.29
CA MET A 79 -16.00 -2.97 -8.29
C MET A 79 -16.89 -4.21 -8.49
N GLN A 80 -16.28 -5.39 -8.60
CA GLN A 80 -17.02 -6.65 -8.70
C GLN A 80 -17.90 -6.88 -7.46
N ALA A 81 -17.36 -6.71 -6.26
CA ALA A 81 -18.12 -6.86 -5.02
C ALA A 81 -19.28 -5.85 -4.91
N LEU A 82 -19.10 -4.61 -5.38
CA LEU A 82 -20.16 -3.60 -5.42
C LEU A 82 -21.28 -3.96 -6.40
N ALA A 83 -20.92 -4.47 -7.59
CA ALA A 83 -21.88 -4.93 -8.59
C ALA A 83 -22.70 -6.13 -8.07
N GLU A 84 -22.03 -7.13 -7.49
CA GLU A 84 -22.65 -8.32 -6.91
C GLU A 84 -23.55 -7.96 -5.71
N ARG A 85 -23.12 -7.07 -4.82
CA ARG A 85 -23.94 -6.60 -3.70
C ARG A 85 -25.21 -5.92 -4.19
N SER A 86 -25.11 -5.11 -5.25
CA SER A 86 -26.27 -4.38 -5.80
C SER A 86 -27.26 -5.33 -6.48
N ALA A 87 -26.76 -6.31 -7.24
CA ALA A 87 -27.59 -7.33 -7.90
C ALA A 87 -28.43 -8.17 -6.93
N ASN A 88 -27.97 -8.31 -5.67
CA ASN A 88 -28.66 -9.04 -4.61
C ASN A 88 -29.59 -8.15 -3.77
N THR A 89 -29.81 -6.89 -4.15
CA THR A 89 -30.68 -5.93 -3.43
C THR A 89 -31.66 -5.24 -4.38
N HIS A 90 -32.64 -4.51 -3.85
CA HIS A 90 -33.55 -3.68 -4.65
C HIS A 90 -32.97 -2.29 -4.99
N HIS A 91 -31.71 -2.01 -4.63
CA HIS A 91 -31.08 -0.72 -4.87
C HIS A 91 -30.23 -0.75 -6.16
N PRO A 92 -30.21 0.34 -6.96
CA PRO A 92 -29.32 0.43 -8.10
C PRO A 92 -27.85 0.50 -7.64
N PRO A 93 -26.89 0.09 -8.48
CA PRO A 93 -25.48 0.26 -8.16
C PRO A 93 -25.09 1.74 -7.90
N PRO A 94 -24.20 1.99 -6.93
CA PRO A 94 -23.71 3.33 -6.64
C PRO A 94 -22.94 3.91 -7.82
N MET A 95 -22.89 5.24 -7.91
CA MET A 95 -21.81 5.91 -8.63
C MET A 95 -20.51 5.68 -7.85
N LEU A 96 -19.48 5.17 -8.51
CA LEU A 96 -18.15 5.03 -7.94
C LEU A 96 -17.22 6.10 -8.52
N ARG A 97 -16.71 6.96 -7.65
CA ARG A 97 -15.68 7.94 -7.98
C ARG A 97 -14.36 7.50 -7.35
N ILE A 98 -13.28 7.55 -8.12
CA ILE A 98 -11.93 7.34 -7.58
C ILE A 98 -11.08 8.56 -7.90
N THR A 99 -10.58 9.23 -6.86
CA THR A 99 -9.46 10.17 -6.97
C THR A 99 -8.17 9.40 -6.71
N GLY A 100 -7.40 9.12 -7.77
CA GLY A 100 -6.15 8.38 -7.66
C GLY A 100 -4.96 9.32 -7.74
N THR A 101 -4.11 9.33 -6.71
CA THR A 101 -2.87 10.13 -6.72
C THR A 101 -1.70 9.36 -7.32
N GLY A 102 -0.71 10.07 -7.85
CA GLY A 102 0.54 9.48 -8.33
C GLY A 102 1.48 10.53 -8.94
N HIS A 103 2.65 10.08 -9.40
CA HIS A 103 3.72 10.97 -9.89
C HIS A 103 3.81 11.09 -11.42
N ASP A 104 3.07 10.27 -12.16
CA ASP A 104 3.05 10.30 -13.64
C ASP A 104 1.61 10.36 -14.15
N LEU A 105 1.25 11.51 -14.73
CA LEU A 105 -0.08 11.77 -15.26
C LEU A 105 -0.46 10.82 -16.42
N ASN A 106 0.51 10.36 -17.22
CA ASN A 106 0.24 9.39 -18.29
C ASN A 106 -0.11 8.02 -17.71
N ILE A 107 0.56 7.61 -16.63
CA ILE A 107 0.23 6.37 -15.92
C ILE A 107 -1.16 6.49 -15.31
N LEU A 108 -1.47 7.61 -14.64
CA LEU A 108 -2.77 7.88 -14.05
C LEU A 108 -3.89 7.83 -15.09
N HIS A 109 -3.74 8.50 -16.24
CA HIS A 109 -4.74 8.43 -17.31
C HIS A 109 -4.95 7.01 -17.84
N ARG A 110 -3.88 6.25 -18.09
CA ARG A 110 -3.99 4.85 -18.53
C ARG A 110 -4.66 3.96 -17.47
N THR A 111 -4.38 4.21 -16.19
CA THR A 111 -5.04 3.51 -15.08
C THR A 111 -6.54 3.85 -15.04
N GLY A 112 -6.89 5.13 -15.15
CA GLY A 112 -8.28 5.59 -15.25
C GLY A 112 -9.04 4.94 -16.41
N ASP A 113 -8.45 4.90 -17.60
CA ASP A 113 -9.04 4.26 -18.78
C ASP A 113 -9.31 2.76 -18.57
N ARG A 114 -8.37 2.04 -17.95
CA ARG A 114 -8.54 0.61 -17.64
C ARG A 114 -9.66 0.38 -16.63
N LEU A 115 -9.68 1.19 -15.56
CA LEU A 115 -10.70 1.12 -14.51
C LEU A 115 -12.09 1.47 -15.06
N PHE A 116 -12.18 2.50 -15.91
CA PHE A 116 -13.43 2.90 -16.57
C PHE A 116 -13.99 1.78 -17.44
N LYS A 117 -13.16 1.16 -18.29
CA LYS A 117 -13.59 0.04 -19.14
C LYS A 117 -14.06 -1.15 -18.31
N PHE A 118 -13.37 -1.47 -17.21
CA PHE A 118 -13.76 -2.56 -16.33
C PHE A 118 -15.07 -2.24 -15.60
N ALA A 119 -15.23 -1.05 -15.04
CA ALA A 119 -16.49 -0.61 -14.43
C ALA A 119 -17.66 -0.66 -15.40
N GLN A 120 -17.45 -0.24 -16.67
CA GLN A 120 -18.46 -0.33 -17.71
C GLN A 120 -18.87 -1.78 -18.00
N SER A 121 -17.92 -2.72 -18.02
CA SER A 121 -18.24 -4.15 -18.22
C SER A 121 -19.09 -4.75 -17.10
N LEU A 122 -19.08 -4.14 -15.91
CA LEU A 122 -19.90 -4.51 -14.76
C LEU A 122 -21.22 -3.70 -14.66
N GLY A 123 -21.47 -2.78 -15.59
CA GLY A 123 -22.63 -1.89 -15.56
C GLY A 123 -22.59 -0.84 -14.43
N LEU A 124 -21.41 -0.55 -13.88
CA LEU A 124 -21.24 0.49 -12.85
C LEU A 124 -21.13 1.87 -13.49
N ARG A 125 -21.70 2.88 -12.81
CA ARG A 125 -21.42 4.28 -13.11
C ARG A 125 -20.10 4.65 -12.46
N PHE A 126 -19.14 5.17 -13.23
CA PHE A 126 -17.77 5.37 -12.76
C PHE A 126 -17.15 6.67 -13.26
N GLU A 127 -16.44 7.36 -12.36
CA GLU A 127 -15.59 8.50 -12.68
C GLU A 127 -14.19 8.31 -12.08
N PHE A 128 -13.17 8.67 -12.85
CA PHE A 128 -11.79 8.69 -12.39
C PHE A 128 -11.24 10.11 -12.42
N HIS A 129 -10.66 10.54 -11.31
CA HIS A 129 -10.09 11.87 -11.11
C HIS A 129 -8.58 11.72 -10.86
N PRO A 130 -7.71 11.89 -11.86
CA PRO A 130 -6.27 11.80 -11.68
C PRO A 130 -5.76 13.00 -10.88
N LEU A 131 -4.97 12.76 -9.83
CA LEU A 131 -4.32 13.82 -9.06
C LEU A 131 -2.80 13.65 -9.07
N LEU A 132 -2.11 14.54 -9.80
CA LEU A 132 -0.65 14.54 -9.85
C LEU A 132 -0.08 15.13 -8.55
N VAL A 133 0.71 14.34 -7.82
CA VAL A 133 1.38 14.75 -6.58
C VAL A 133 2.89 14.69 -6.83
N LEU A 134 3.51 15.85 -7.08
CA LEU A 134 4.96 15.95 -7.31
C LEU A 134 5.75 16.28 -6.04
N ASN A 135 5.07 16.76 -5.00
CA ASN A 135 5.67 17.09 -3.73
C ASN A 135 5.09 16.17 -2.65
N GLU A 136 5.94 15.28 -2.12
CA GLU A 136 5.60 14.38 -1.01
C GLU A 136 5.76 15.05 0.37
N ASP A 137 6.05 16.35 0.44
CA ASP A 137 6.02 17.07 1.70
C ASP A 137 4.62 17.02 2.32
N PRO A 138 4.43 16.38 3.50
CA PRO A 138 3.10 16.16 4.04
C PRO A 138 2.40 17.46 4.38
N ALA A 139 3.14 18.52 4.74
CA ALA A 139 2.58 19.85 4.98
C ALA A 139 2.03 20.50 3.70
N TRP A 140 2.74 20.31 2.58
CA TRP A 140 2.28 20.77 1.27
C TRP A 140 1.03 20.03 0.83
N ILE A 141 1.02 18.68 0.99
CA ILE A 141 -0.16 17.87 0.69
C ILE A 141 -1.31 18.32 1.58
N ALA A 142 -1.13 18.39 2.90
CA ALA A 142 -2.16 18.78 3.85
C ALA A 142 -2.85 20.12 3.48
N THR A 143 -2.05 21.12 3.12
CA THR A 143 -2.56 22.47 2.81
C THR A 143 -3.27 22.58 1.46
N ASN A 144 -2.86 21.79 0.46
CA ASN A 144 -3.39 21.91 -0.90
C ASN A 144 -4.39 20.80 -1.27
N PHE A 145 -4.35 19.66 -0.59
CA PHE A 145 -5.14 18.49 -0.95
C PHE A 145 -6.65 18.77 -0.91
N THR A 146 -7.11 19.49 0.11
CA THR A 146 -8.54 19.86 0.27
C THR A 146 -9.08 20.70 -0.89
N SER A 147 -8.25 21.50 -1.55
CA SER A 147 -8.67 22.30 -2.72
C SER A 147 -8.53 21.55 -4.04
N MET A 148 -7.75 20.46 -4.06
CA MET A 148 -7.53 19.59 -5.22
C MET A 148 -8.58 18.49 -5.36
N VAL A 149 -9.28 18.15 -4.27
CA VAL A 149 -10.29 17.10 -4.26
C VAL A 149 -11.69 17.68 -4.02
N THR A 150 -12.58 17.45 -4.97
CA THR A 150 -13.99 17.82 -4.84
C THR A 150 -14.75 16.72 -4.13
N ILE A 151 -15.14 16.97 -2.88
CA ILE A 151 -16.05 16.10 -2.12
C ILE A 151 -17.49 16.53 -2.40
N LEU A 152 -18.33 15.60 -2.86
CA LEU A 152 -19.75 15.88 -3.10
C LEU A 152 -20.58 15.71 -1.82
N PRO A 153 -21.69 16.46 -1.69
CA PRO A 153 -22.68 16.20 -0.64
C PRO A 153 -23.17 14.74 -0.70
N ASP A 154 -23.36 14.14 0.48
CA ASP A 154 -23.92 12.81 0.69
C ASP A 154 -23.14 11.63 0.07
N GLU A 155 -21.91 11.82 -0.40
CA GLU A 155 -21.05 10.69 -0.81
C GLU A 155 -20.40 10.01 0.41
N ALA A 156 -20.34 8.68 0.37
CA ALA A 156 -19.57 7.93 1.34
C ALA A 156 -18.10 7.99 0.92
N LEU A 157 -17.30 8.76 1.67
CA LEU A 157 -15.88 8.92 1.42
C LEU A 157 -15.07 7.78 2.06
N ALA A 158 -14.21 7.13 1.30
CA ALA A 158 -13.19 6.21 1.78
C ALA A 158 -11.80 6.73 1.41
N VAL A 159 -10.84 6.63 2.31
CA VAL A 159 -9.43 7.01 2.05
C VAL A 159 -8.57 5.76 2.17
N ASN A 160 -7.73 5.51 1.17
CA ASN A 160 -6.89 4.33 1.09
C ASN A 160 -5.41 4.76 1.02
N CYS A 161 -4.61 4.24 1.96
CA CYS A 161 -3.18 4.49 2.05
C CYS A 161 -2.47 3.14 2.02
N MET A 162 -2.01 2.73 0.84
CA MET A 162 -1.35 1.45 0.62
C MET A 162 0.16 1.66 0.46
N LEU A 163 0.93 1.29 1.47
CA LEU A 163 2.39 1.47 1.48
C LEU A 163 2.77 2.92 1.12
N TYR A 164 2.03 3.88 1.70
CA TYR A 164 2.15 5.29 1.41
C TYR A 164 2.57 6.14 2.61
N LEU A 165 2.03 5.89 3.81
CA LEU A 165 2.23 6.81 4.94
C LEU A 165 3.67 6.85 5.40
N GLN A 166 4.42 5.75 5.27
CA GLN A 166 5.84 5.71 5.59
C GLN A 166 6.67 6.74 4.81
N ARG A 167 6.26 7.07 3.58
CA ARG A 167 6.97 8.03 2.72
C ARG A 167 6.86 9.47 3.22
N LEU A 168 5.84 9.71 4.05
CA LEU A 168 5.56 11.00 4.67
C LEU A 168 6.27 11.16 6.02
N LEU A 169 6.96 10.11 6.51
CA LEU A 169 7.71 10.20 7.75
C LEU A 169 9.01 10.98 7.54
N LYS A 170 9.27 11.90 8.47
CA LYS A 170 10.56 12.57 8.63
C LYS A 170 11.13 12.21 10.01
N ASP A 171 12.20 12.88 10.43
CA ASP A 171 12.78 12.66 11.76
C ASP A 171 11.81 13.04 12.91
N ASP A 172 10.78 13.85 12.63
CA ASP A 172 9.65 14.03 13.52
C ASP A 172 8.30 13.68 12.84
N SER A 173 7.30 13.44 13.67
CA SER A 173 5.96 13.03 13.24
C SER A 173 4.96 14.20 13.13
N ARG A 174 5.42 15.46 13.11
CA ARG A 174 4.52 16.63 13.05
C ARG A 174 3.82 16.72 11.71
N ASP A 175 4.56 16.59 10.62
CA ASP A 175 4.02 16.76 9.27
C ASP A 175 3.01 15.67 8.92
N ILE A 176 3.30 14.41 9.25
CA ILE A 176 2.35 13.31 9.08
C ILE A 176 1.08 13.50 9.92
N ARG A 177 1.19 14.00 11.17
CA ARG A 177 0.01 14.31 11.98
C ARG A 177 -0.84 15.41 11.37
N LEU A 178 -0.22 16.45 10.80
CA LEU A 178 -0.93 17.50 10.08
C LEU A 178 -1.68 16.91 8.88
N PHE A 179 -1.01 16.12 8.04
CA PHE A 179 -1.66 15.40 6.94
C PHE A 179 -2.87 14.60 7.42
N LEU A 180 -2.70 13.77 8.46
CA LEU A 180 -3.78 12.95 9.00
C LEU A 180 -4.92 13.78 9.61
N HIS A 181 -4.64 14.93 10.24
CA HIS A 181 -5.69 15.84 10.70
C HIS A 181 -6.52 16.41 9.53
N HIS A 182 -5.88 16.73 8.40
CA HIS A 182 -6.59 17.16 7.20
C HIS A 182 -7.43 16.02 6.60
N ILE A 183 -6.90 14.80 6.54
CA ILE A 183 -7.70 13.62 6.14
C ILE A 183 -8.89 13.43 7.07
N LYS A 184 -8.70 13.55 8.39
CA LYS A 184 -9.78 13.46 9.37
C LYS A 184 -10.83 14.55 9.17
N ALA A 185 -10.42 15.76 8.81
CA ALA A 185 -11.32 16.89 8.55
C ALA A 185 -12.21 16.69 7.30
N LEU A 186 -11.82 15.82 6.37
CA LEU A 186 -12.69 15.38 5.27
C LEU A 186 -13.85 14.50 5.73
N ASN A 187 -13.86 14.09 7.00
CA ASN A 187 -14.85 13.21 7.60
C ASN A 187 -15.08 11.90 6.81
N PRO A 188 -14.01 11.12 6.52
CA PRO A 188 -14.14 9.87 5.80
C PRO A 188 -14.96 8.86 6.59
N THR A 189 -15.74 8.06 5.88
CA THR A 189 -16.49 6.91 6.43
C THR A 189 -15.52 5.85 6.96
N VAL A 190 -14.40 5.67 6.24
CA VAL A 190 -13.31 4.77 6.63
C VAL A 190 -12.00 5.22 6.01
N VAL A 191 -10.91 5.03 6.75
CA VAL A 191 -9.53 5.11 6.26
C VAL A 191 -8.90 3.72 6.37
N THR A 192 -8.38 3.18 5.28
CA THR A 192 -7.61 1.93 5.26
C THR A 192 -6.13 2.22 5.16
N VAL A 193 -5.34 1.59 6.02
CA VAL A 193 -3.88 1.74 6.07
C VAL A 193 -3.26 0.35 5.98
N ALA A 194 -2.39 0.14 4.99
CA ALA A 194 -1.55 -1.04 4.90
C ALA A 194 -0.09 -0.63 4.83
N GLU A 195 0.74 -1.21 5.69
CA GLU A 195 2.13 -0.82 5.87
C GLU A 195 3.03 -2.05 5.99
N ARG A 196 4.34 -1.83 5.83
CA ARG A 196 5.36 -2.84 6.13
C ARG A 196 5.55 -2.93 7.63
N GLU A 197 5.51 -4.14 8.15
CA GLU A 197 5.61 -4.41 9.57
C GLU A 197 7.08 -4.55 9.98
N ALA A 198 7.79 -3.42 10.05
CA ALA A 198 9.20 -3.36 10.42
C ALA A 198 9.57 -2.03 11.07
N ASN A 199 10.55 -2.03 11.98
CA ASN A 199 11.11 -0.80 12.55
C ASN A 199 12.39 -0.37 11.80
N HIS A 200 12.24 0.05 10.55
CA HIS A 200 13.36 0.54 9.73
C HIS A 200 13.61 2.05 9.91
N ASN A 201 12.96 2.69 10.88
CA ASN A 201 13.14 4.12 11.17
C ASN A 201 13.86 4.39 12.51
N HIS A 202 14.42 3.36 13.14
CA HIS A 202 15.19 3.53 14.37
C HIS A 202 16.36 4.53 14.20
N PRO A 203 16.63 5.43 15.17
CA PRO A 203 17.67 6.46 15.02
C PRO A 203 19.09 5.88 14.91
N LEU A 204 19.35 4.75 15.57
CA LEU A 204 20.65 4.06 15.51
C LEU A 204 20.75 3.14 14.29
N PHE A 205 21.77 3.35 13.44
CA PHE A 205 22.06 2.54 12.26
C PHE A 205 22.09 1.03 12.55
N LEU A 206 22.83 0.60 13.59
CA LEU A 206 22.98 -0.83 13.88
C LEU A 206 21.62 -1.51 14.14
N GLN A 207 20.69 -0.83 14.79
CA GLN A 207 19.35 -1.36 15.04
C GLN A 207 18.54 -1.46 13.74
N ARG A 208 18.62 -0.45 12.86
CA ARG A 208 18.00 -0.53 11.53
C ARG A 208 18.58 -1.66 10.69
N PHE A 209 19.90 -1.82 10.70
CA PHE A 209 20.59 -2.86 9.93
C PHE A 209 20.17 -4.26 10.38
N VAL A 210 20.14 -4.52 11.70
CA VAL A 210 19.71 -5.82 12.24
C VAL A 210 18.24 -6.09 11.92
N GLU A 211 17.36 -5.12 12.13
CA GLU A 211 15.94 -5.26 11.81
C GLU A 211 15.71 -5.49 10.31
N ALA A 212 16.43 -4.77 9.44
CA ALA A 212 16.34 -4.94 8.00
C ALA A 212 16.85 -6.32 7.55
N LEU A 213 17.96 -6.80 8.12
CA LEU A 213 18.47 -8.14 7.85
C LEU A 213 17.41 -9.18 8.20
N ASP A 214 16.87 -9.14 9.42
CA ASP A 214 15.85 -10.10 9.87
C ASP A 214 14.57 -10.03 9.01
N TYR A 215 14.09 -8.82 8.69
CA TYR A 215 12.90 -8.61 7.86
C TYR A 215 13.10 -9.13 6.43
N TYR A 216 14.18 -8.73 5.76
CA TYR A 216 14.42 -9.12 4.38
C TYR A 216 14.86 -10.57 4.23
N THR A 217 15.49 -11.18 5.25
CA THR A 217 15.69 -12.64 5.25
C THR A 217 14.35 -13.36 5.16
N ALA A 218 13.35 -12.99 5.96
CA ALA A 218 12.02 -13.63 5.88
C ALA A 218 11.33 -13.40 4.52
N ILE A 219 11.48 -12.21 3.92
CA ILE A 219 10.99 -11.92 2.56
C ILE A 219 11.68 -12.83 1.53
N PHE A 220 13.00 -12.90 1.53
CA PHE A 220 13.77 -13.66 0.55
C PHE A 220 13.57 -15.18 0.72
N ASP A 221 13.45 -15.67 1.95
CA ASP A 221 13.07 -17.06 2.24
C ASP A 221 11.69 -17.39 1.64
N SER A 222 10.71 -16.47 1.73
CA SER A 222 9.39 -16.67 1.13
C SER A 222 9.43 -16.74 -0.40
N LEU A 223 10.30 -15.93 -1.03
CA LEU A 223 10.51 -15.93 -2.48
C LEU A 223 11.23 -17.21 -2.92
N GLU A 224 12.21 -17.68 -2.15
CA GLU A 224 12.93 -18.92 -2.42
C GLU A 224 12.02 -20.14 -2.34
N ALA A 225 11.11 -20.18 -1.36
CA ALA A 225 10.11 -21.24 -1.26
C ALA A 225 9.13 -21.24 -2.45
N THR A 226 8.92 -20.09 -3.09
CA THR A 226 7.92 -19.91 -4.14
C THR A 226 8.47 -20.11 -5.55
N LEU A 227 9.69 -19.66 -5.82
CA LEU A 227 10.23 -19.56 -7.18
C LEU A 227 11.67 -20.08 -7.29
N PRO A 228 12.03 -20.71 -8.42
CA PRO A 228 13.39 -21.20 -8.64
C PRO A 228 14.40 -20.04 -8.71
N PRO A 229 15.69 -20.28 -8.38
CA PRO A 229 16.71 -19.22 -8.31
C PRO A 229 16.93 -18.43 -9.60
N ASN A 230 16.56 -18.99 -10.76
CA ASN A 230 16.73 -18.36 -12.08
C ASN A 230 15.45 -17.68 -12.60
N SER A 231 14.38 -17.57 -11.79
CA SER A 231 13.17 -16.82 -12.17
C SER A 231 13.52 -15.34 -12.35
N ARG A 232 13.15 -14.79 -13.52
CA ARG A 232 13.39 -13.37 -13.84
C ARG A 232 12.53 -12.46 -12.96
N GLU A 233 11.31 -12.88 -12.67
CA GLU A 233 10.37 -12.17 -11.82
C GLU A 233 10.88 -12.10 -10.39
N ARG A 234 11.40 -13.22 -9.86
CA ARG A 234 12.07 -13.26 -8.55
C ARG A 234 13.25 -12.29 -8.50
N LEU A 235 14.17 -12.39 -9.46
CA LEU A 235 15.36 -11.54 -9.51
C LEU A 235 15.00 -10.05 -9.62
N ALA A 236 13.99 -9.69 -10.42
CA ALA A 236 13.53 -8.32 -10.53
C ALA A 236 12.99 -7.80 -9.19
N VAL A 237 12.16 -8.58 -8.50
CA VAL A 237 11.63 -8.20 -7.18
C VAL A 237 12.73 -8.11 -6.11
N GLU A 238 13.65 -9.07 -6.06
CA GLU A 238 14.78 -9.05 -5.11
C GLU A 238 15.72 -7.87 -5.36
N GLN A 239 16.14 -7.64 -6.60
CA GLN A 239 17.20 -6.67 -6.93
C GLN A 239 16.68 -5.24 -7.08
N ILE A 240 15.48 -5.06 -7.63
CA ILE A 240 14.95 -3.72 -7.95
C ILE A 240 13.99 -3.25 -6.87
N TRP A 241 12.99 -4.07 -6.51
CA TRP A 241 12.00 -3.65 -5.52
C TRP A 241 12.60 -3.63 -4.10
N PHE A 242 12.96 -4.79 -3.58
CA PHE A 242 13.51 -4.88 -2.22
C PHE A 242 14.95 -4.36 -2.13
N GLY A 243 15.75 -4.57 -3.17
CA GLY A 243 17.13 -4.08 -3.22
C GLY A 243 17.24 -2.55 -3.05
N ARG A 244 16.33 -1.78 -3.66
CA ARG A 244 16.28 -0.32 -3.47
C ARG A 244 15.95 0.06 -2.05
N GLU A 245 14.98 -0.61 -1.46
CA GLU A 245 14.60 -0.31 -0.08
C GLU A 245 15.73 -0.64 0.89
N ILE A 246 16.41 -1.78 0.70
CA ILE A 246 17.59 -2.15 1.49
C ILE A 246 18.68 -1.08 1.36
N VAL A 247 18.98 -0.63 0.15
CA VAL A 247 20.00 0.42 -0.09
C VAL A 247 19.60 1.71 0.61
N ASP A 248 18.34 2.14 0.53
CA ASP A 248 17.89 3.36 1.20
C ASP A 248 18.00 3.25 2.72
N ILE A 249 17.52 2.14 3.31
CA ILE A 249 17.54 1.90 4.77
C ILE A 249 18.97 1.86 5.32
N VAL A 250 19.89 1.24 4.58
CA VAL A 250 21.27 0.95 5.04
C VAL A 250 22.25 2.06 4.67
N ALA A 251 22.12 2.67 3.49
CA ALA A 251 23.12 3.59 2.96
C ALA A 251 22.72 5.08 3.03
N ALA A 252 21.43 5.40 3.20
CA ALA A 252 20.97 6.78 3.34
C ALA A 252 20.81 7.19 4.82
N GLU A 253 20.89 8.50 5.08
CA GLU A 253 20.70 9.10 6.41
C GLU A 253 19.98 10.46 6.28
N GLY A 254 19.38 10.92 7.38
CA GLY A 254 18.66 12.19 7.44
C GLY A 254 17.58 12.31 6.37
N GLU A 255 17.38 13.51 5.82
CA GLU A 255 16.37 13.81 4.79
C GLU A 255 16.55 13.03 3.47
N ASN A 256 17.74 12.44 3.23
CA ASN A 256 17.96 11.64 2.03
C ASN A 256 17.38 10.22 2.15
N ARG A 257 17.07 9.76 3.37
CA ARG A 257 16.48 8.43 3.62
C ARG A 257 14.97 8.53 3.58
N ARG A 258 14.35 7.80 2.65
CA ARG A 258 12.90 7.80 2.39
C ARG A 258 12.19 6.56 2.94
N GLU A 259 12.88 5.43 3.01
CA GLU A 259 12.32 4.17 3.49
C GLU A 259 12.37 4.12 5.03
N ARG A 260 11.25 4.52 5.62
CA ARG A 260 11.08 4.75 7.06
C ARG A 260 9.94 3.91 7.62
N HIS A 261 10.00 2.59 7.42
CA HIS A 261 8.96 1.71 7.96
C HIS A 261 8.86 1.82 9.49
N GLU A 262 7.62 1.81 9.95
CA GLU A 262 7.23 1.79 11.34
C GLU A 262 6.25 0.64 11.55
N ARG A 263 6.27 0.07 12.75
CA ARG A 263 5.35 -1.00 13.14
C ARG A 263 3.94 -0.48 13.40
N LEU A 264 2.95 -1.38 13.39
CA LEU A 264 1.57 -1.00 13.63
C LEU A 264 1.39 -0.25 14.96
N GLU A 265 2.14 -0.59 16.01
CA GLU A 265 2.01 0.09 17.30
C GLU A 265 2.36 1.58 17.19
N THR A 266 3.37 1.94 16.41
CA THR A 266 3.71 3.35 16.14
C THR A 266 2.61 4.03 15.33
N TRP A 267 2.13 3.38 14.26
CA TRP A 267 1.05 3.91 13.42
C TRP A 267 -0.24 4.15 14.20
N GLU A 268 -0.59 3.24 15.10
CA GLU A 268 -1.76 3.35 15.97
C GLU A 268 -1.66 4.59 16.88
N VAL A 269 -0.49 4.85 17.48
CA VAL A 269 -0.27 6.07 18.27
C VAL A 269 -0.46 7.32 17.42
N ILE A 270 0.14 7.36 16.22
CA ILE A 270 0.04 8.50 15.31
C ILE A 270 -1.43 8.73 14.91
N LEU A 271 -2.12 7.71 14.42
CA LEU A 271 -3.52 7.82 13.97
C LEU A 271 -4.47 8.21 15.10
N ARG A 272 -4.34 7.61 16.29
CA ARG A 272 -5.15 7.98 17.46
C ARG A 272 -4.89 9.42 17.89
N SER A 273 -3.63 9.86 17.89
CA SER A 273 -3.28 11.26 18.19
C SER A 273 -3.86 12.26 17.18
N SER A 274 -4.12 11.80 15.94
CA SER A 274 -4.78 12.57 14.89
C SER A 274 -6.31 12.53 14.93
N GLY A 275 -6.91 11.85 15.93
CA GLY A 275 -8.37 11.80 16.15
C GLY A 275 -9.07 10.62 15.49
N PHE A 276 -8.33 9.63 14.99
CA PHE A 276 -8.89 8.41 14.44
C PHE A 276 -9.18 7.36 15.51
N ILE A 277 -10.20 6.54 15.25
CA ILE A 277 -10.52 5.38 16.07
C ILE A 277 -10.40 4.13 15.21
N ASN A 278 -9.66 3.13 15.71
CA ASN A 278 -9.54 1.84 15.03
C ASN A 278 -10.91 1.18 14.86
N VAL A 279 -11.17 0.68 13.65
CA VAL A 279 -12.36 -0.08 13.28
C VAL A 279 -11.92 -1.55 13.11
N PRO A 280 -12.58 -2.51 13.79
CA PRO A 280 -12.20 -3.90 13.64
C PRO A 280 -12.39 -4.43 12.22
N LEU A 281 -11.37 -5.13 11.70
CA LEU A 281 -11.51 -5.91 10.46
C LEU A 281 -12.40 -7.13 10.70
N SER A 282 -13.24 -7.45 9.71
CA SER A 282 -14.32 -8.42 9.90
C SER A 282 -13.91 -9.89 9.73
N PRO A 283 -14.74 -10.83 10.21
CA PRO A 283 -14.58 -12.25 9.89
C PRO A 283 -14.64 -12.57 8.39
N PHE A 284 -15.31 -11.75 7.58
CA PHE A 284 -15.32 -11.90 6.12
C PHE A 284 -13.96 -11.56 5.53
N ALA A 285 -13.34 -10.46 5.97
CA ALA A 285 -11.98 -10.12 5.58
C ALA A 285 -11.01 -11.25 5.95
N HIS A 286 -11.17 -11.83 7.15
CA HIS A 286 -10.33 -12.95 7.61
C HIS A 286 -10.48 -14.18 6.72
N SER A 287 -11.73 -14.49 6.36
CA SER A 287 -12.03 -15.64 5.50
C SER A 287 -11.47 -15.46 4.09
N GLN A 288 -11.54 -14.24 3.54
CA GLN A 288 -10.93 -13.91 2.24
C GLN A 288 -9.40 -14.01 2.30
N ALA A 289 -8.75 -13.48 3.34
CA ALA A 289 -7.31 -13.58 3.51
C ALA A 289 -6.86 -15.05 3.61
N LYS A 290 -7.58 -15.88 4.37
CA LYS A 290 -7.31 -17.33 4.42
C LYS A 290 -7.49 -18.02 3.07
N LEU A 291 -8.53 -17.66 2.32
CA LEU A 291 -8.76 -18.23 0.99
C LEU A 291 -7.64 -17.84 0.02
N LEU A 292 -7.21 -16.58 0.03
CA LEU A 292 -6.08 -16.10 -0.77
C LEU A 292 -4.82 -16.95 -0.50
N LEU A 293 -4.48 -17.17 0.76
CA LEU A 293 -3.29 -17.96 1.12
C LEU A 293 -3.42 -19.43 0.70
N ARG A 294 -4.62 -20.02 0.83
CA ARG A 294 -4.88 -21.39 0.35
C ARG A 294 -4.76 -21.53 -1.17
N LEU A 295 -5.00 -20.46 -1.92
CA LEU A 295 -4.88 -20.42 -3.38
C LEU A 295 -3.48 -20.03 -3.86
N HIS A 296 -2.60 -19.60 -2.95
CA HIS A 296 -1.22 -19.27 -3.25
C HIS A 296 -0.32 -20.48 -2.95
N TYR A 297 0.58 -20.82 -3.87
CA TYR A 297 1.52 -21.92 -3.70
C TYR A 297 2.95 -21.38 -3.58
N PRO A 298 3.76 -21.85 -2.60
CA PRO A 298 3.33 -22.66 -1.46
C PRO A 298 2.45 -21.84 -0.50
N SER A 299 1.54 -22.53 0.18
CA SER A 299 0.72 -21.89 1.23
C SER A 299 1.43 -21.98 2.59
N GLU A 300 2.24 -23.03 2.75
CA GLU A 300 3.05 -23.32 3.91
C GLU A 300 4.11 -22.24 4.11
N GLY A 301 4.28 -21.82 5.36
CA GLY A 301 5.17 -20.73 5.73
C GLY A 301 4.44 -19.39 5.86
N TYR A 302 3.43 -19.09 5.06
CA TYR A 302 2.65 -17.86 5.26
C TYR A 302 1.79 -17.95 6.53
N GLN A 303 1.85 -16.91 7.36
CA GLN A 303 1.08 -16.82 8.61
C GLN A 303 0.20 -15.58 8.62
N LEU A 304 -1.09 -15.79 8.89
CA LEU A 304 -2.08 -14.74 9.10
C LEU A 304 -2.36 -14.60 10.59
N GLN A 305 -2.09 -13.43 11.17
CA GLN A 305 -2.33 -13.12 12.58
C GLN A 305 -3.31 -11.97 12.70
N ILE A 306 -4.11 -11.99 13.78
CA ILE A 306 -5.02 -10.90 14.14
C ILE A 306 -4.56 -10.38 15.50
N VAL A 307 -4.15 -9.11 15.53
CA VAL A 307 -3.70 -8.43 16.76
C VAL A 307 -4.34 -7.05 16.77
N ASN A 308 -4.93 -6.65 17.90
CA ASN A 308 -5.58 -5.34 18.07
C ASN A 308 -6.58 -5.00 16.95
N ASN A 309 -7.38 -5.98 16.54
CA ASN A 309 -8.34 -5.92 15.43
C ASN A 309 -7.76 -5.57 14.04
N CYS A 310 -6.44 -5.64 13.90
CA CYS A 310 -5.71 -5.45 12.66
C CYS A 310 -5.15 -6.80 12.20
N PHE A 311 -4.91 -6.92 10.89
CA PHE A 311 -4.43 -8.17 10.31
C PHE A 311 -2.98 -8.05 9.91
N PHE A 312 -2.24 -9.13 10.12
CA PHE A 312 -0.83 -9.24 9.79
C PHE A 312 -0.63 -10.44 8.90
N LEU A 313 0.10 -10.24 7.80
CA LEU A 313 0.61 -11.32 6.98
C LEU A 313 2.12 -11.38 7.11
N GLY A 314 2.62 -12.57 7.42
CA GLY A 314 4.03 -12.83 7.64
C GLY A 314 4.51 -14.11 6.97
N TRP A 315 5.81 -14.35 7.08
CA TRP A 315 6.47 -15.59 6.71
C TRP A 315 7.08 -16.23 7.96
N GLN A 316 6.78 -17.50 8.19
CA GLN A 316 7.06 -18.21 9.43
C GLN A 316 6.60 -17.39 10.64
N ASN A 317 7.49 -17.11 11.59
CA ASN A 317 7.16 -16.36 12.79
C ASN A 317 7.34 -14.84 12.64
N ARG A 318 7.60 -14.33 11.43
CA ARG A 318 7.89 -12.92 11.18
C ARG A 318 6.71 -12.24 10.48
N PRO A 319 5.97 -11.32 11.14
CA PRO A 319 5.06 -10.40 10.48
C PRO A 319 5.81 -9.53 9.47
N LEU A 320 5.22 -9.30 8.30
CA LEU A 320 5.85 -8.54 7.21
C LEU A 320 4.98 -7.39 6.73
N PHE A 321 3.66 -7.56 6.70
CA PHE A 321 2.71 -6.53 6.31
C PHE A 321 1.57 -6.49 7.32
N SER A 322 1.12 -5.29 7.67
CA SER A 322 -0.06 -5.06 8.49
C SER A 322 -1.12 -4.29 7.73
N VAL A 323 -2.39 -4.56 8.05
CA VAL A 323 -3.55 -3.86 7.50
C VAL A 323 -4.48 -3.48 8.64
N SER A 324 -4.93 -2.24 8.63
CA SER A 324 -5.82 -1.67 9.64
C SER A 324 -6.87 -0.76 8.99
N SER A 325 -7.99 -0.55 9.68
CA SER A 325 -9.01 0.42 9.28
C SER A 325 -9.40 1.35 10.42
N TRP A 326 -9.83 2.56 10.06
CA TRP A 326 -9.99 3.68 10.98
C TRP A 326 -11.19 4.54 10.59
N ARG A 327 -11.78 5.26 11.56
CA ARG A 327 -12.86 6.23 11.32
C ARG A 327 -12.62 7.57 11.98
#